data_AF-A0A561TVY9-F1
#
_entry.id   AF-A0A561TVY9-F1
#
_cell.length_a   1.000
_cell.length_b   1.000
_cell.length_c   1.000
_cell.angle_alpha   90.00
_cell.angle_beta   90.00
_cell.angle_gamma   90.00
#
_symmetry.space_group_name_H-M   'P 1'
#
loop_
_entity.id
_entity.type
_entity.pdbx_description
1 polymer ?
#
loop_
_entity_poly.entity_id
_entity_poly.type
_entity_poly.pdbx_seq_one_letter_code
_entity_poly.pdbx_strand_id
1 'polypeptide(L)'
;MLPYYYGPLDSAIDLARQARLLNRGRPTATGALATAAEARALARRGNADEARTAIAQAQDLFDRCRHGPADDAWAFPERRLYLYLSGAYTYLGDTTRARAVQQQALLLYPDDTGIDPALLNLEEAICLAQERSLSEACQLAGRTYLQVPEAHRTSILGFRAQDVIGILPTTVRSARAVRELGEILALPSGSM
;
A
#
# COMPACT_ATOMS: atom_id res chain seq x y z
N MET A 1 -6.84 9.27 -6.98
CA MET A 1 -6.50 8.13 -6.11
C MET A 1 -5.03 7.67 -6.22
N LEU A 2 -4.14 8.47 -6.81
CA LEU A 2 -2.67 8.29 -6.74
C LEU A 2 -1.95 9.16 -5.68
N PRO A 3 -2.50 10.31 -5.21
CA PRO A 3 -1.76 11.18 -4.30
C PRO A 3 -1.41 10.55 -2.95
N TYR A 4 -2.09 9.51 -2.47
CA TYR A 4 -1.71 8.89 -1.19
C TYR A 4 -0.38 8.13 -1.26
N TYR A 5 0.20 7.88 -2.43
CA TYR A 5 1.53 7.29 -2.56
C TYR A 5 2.64 8.35 -2.54
N TYR A 6 2.47 9.48 -3.23
CA TYR A 6 3.55 10.47 -3.42
C TYR A 6 3.06 11.92 -3.63
N GLY A 7 1.78 12.20 -3.37
CA GLY A 7 1.17 13.54 -3.52
C GLY A 7 0.54 14.05 -2.21
N PRO A 8 -0.20 15.17 -2.27
CA PRO A 8 -0.81 15.77 -1.08
C PRO A 8 -1.87 14.85 -0.46
N LEU A 9 -1.67 14.46 0.80
CA LEU A 9 -2.58 13.55 1.50
C LEU A 9 -3.96 14.17 1.72
N ASP A 10 -4.01 15.47 2.04
CA ASP A 10 -5.28 16.18 2.25
C ASP A 10 -6.13 16.17 0.98
N SER A 11 -5.52 16.36 -0.19
CA SER A 11 -6.22 16.23 -1.48
C SER A 11 -6.71 14.80 -1.74
N ALA A 12 -5.97 13.77 -1.31
CA ALA A 12 -6.43 12.39 -1.43
C ALA A 12 -7.67 12.12 -0.55
N ILE A 13 -7.65 12.63 0.69
CA ILE A 13 -8.76 12.53 1.64
C ILE A 13 -9.99 13.26 1.09
N ASP A 14 -9.83 14.50 0.63
CA ASP A 14 -10.94 15.32 0.11
C ASP A 14 -11.57 14.70 -1.13
N LEU A 15 -10.78 14.22 -2.09
CA LEU A 15 -11.29 13.55 -3.27
C LEU A 15 -12.04 12.26 -2.92
N ALA A 16 -11.54 11.49 -1.95
CA ALA A 16 -12.20 10.28 -1.50
C ALA A 16 -13.55 10.59 -0.84
N ARG A 17 -13.60 11.62 0.02
CA ARG A 17 -14.85 12.11 0.64
C ARG A 17 -15.86 12.59 -0.40
N GLN A 18 -15.42 13.37 -1.38
CA GLN A 18 -16.27 13.83 -2.48
C GLN A 18 -16.86 12.65 -3.27
N ALA A 19 -16.05 11.64 -3.60
CA ALA A 19 -16.52 10.44 -4.29
C ALA A 19 -17.59 9.68 -3.47
N ARG A 20 -17.39 9.57 -2.15
CA ARG A 20 -18.38 8.95 -1.24
C ARG A 20 -19.69 9.74 -1.19
N LEU A 21 -19.62 11.07 -1.15
CA LEU A 21 -20.81 11.94 -1.18
C LEU A 21 -21.58 11.80 -2.49
N LEU A 22 -20.89 11.78 -3.64
CA LEU A 22 -21.49 11.56 -4.95
C LEU A 22 -22.18 10.20 -5.06
N ASN A 23 -21.59 9.18 -4.43
CA ASN A 23 -22.16 7.83 -4.36
C ASN A 23 -23.32 7.70 -3.34
N ARG A 24 -23.60 8.74 -2.53
CA ARG A 24 -24.71 8.82 -1.57
C ARG A 24 -24.79 7.62 -0.62
N GLY A 25 -23.63 7.08 -0.21
CA GLY A 25 -23.56 5.93 0.70
C GLY A 25 -24.07 4.60 0.13
N ARG A 26 -24.29 4.48 -1.19
CA ARG A 26 -24.70 3.22 -1.81
C ARG A 26 -23.56 2.19 -1.78
N PRO A 27 -23.84 0.90 -1.54
CA PRO A 27 -22.80 -0.14 -1.60
C PRO A 27 -22.43 -0.42 -3.07
N THR A 28 -21.46 0.32 -3.58
CA THR A 28 -20.91 0.19 -4.93
C THR A 28 -19.40 -0.06 -4.85
N ALA A 29 -18.83 -0.72 -5.86
CA ALA A 29 -17.38 -0.93 -5.96
C ALA A 29 -16.60 0.39 -5.86
N THR A 30 -17.10 1.45 -6.51
CA THR A 30 -16.53 2.80 -6.43
C THR A 30 -16.62 3.39 -5.03
N GLY A 31 -17.73 3.19 -4.32
CA GLY A 31 -17.90 3.64 -2.94
C GLY A 31 -16.96 2.93 -1.97
N ALA A 32 -16.81 1.61 -2.11
CA ALA A 32 -15.87 0.81 -1.33
C ALA A 32 -14.42 1.25 -1.59
N LEU A 33 -14.04 1.40 -2.87
CA LEU A 33 -12.72 1.89 -3.27
C LEU A 33 -12.43 3.29 -2.69
N ALA A 34 -13.36 4.24 -2.84
CA ALA A 34 -13.22 5.58 -2.28
C ALA A 34 -12.98 5.55 -0.76
N THR A 35 -13.75 4.74 -0.05
CA THR A 35 -13.64 4.62 1.42
C THR A 35 -12.33 3.95 1.84
N ALA A 36 -11.87 2.92 1.11
CA ALA A 36 -10.59 2.26 1.37
C ALA A 36 -9.39 3.19 1.13
N ALA A 37 -9.46 4.06 0.13
CA ALA A 37 -8.42 5.06 -0.10
C ALA A 37 -8.42 6.19 0.93
N GLU A 38 -9.60 6.64 1.38
CA GLU A 38 -9.72 7.58 2.49
C GLU A 38 -9.04 7.00 3.74
N ALA A 39 -9.35 5.73 4.07
CA ALA A 39 -8.76 5.04 5.20
C ALA A 39 -7.22 5.04 5.16
N ARG A 40 -6.63 4.69 4.01
CA ARG A 40 -5.17 4.67 3.85
C ARG A 40 -4.55 6.07 3.96
N ALA A 41 -5.19 7.08 3.38
CA ALA A 41 -4.70 8.45 3.44
C ALA A 41 -4.79 9.04 4.86
N LEU A 42 -5.88 8.78 5.57
CA LEU A 42 -6.06 9.15 6.99
C LEU A 42 -5.01 8.46 7.88
N ALA A 43 -4.78 7.16 7.67
CA ALA A 43 -3.77 6.41 8.40
C ALA A 43 -2.38 7.04 8.18
N ARG A 44 -2.02 7.33 6.93
CA ARG A 44 -0.74 7.98 6.60
C ARG A 44 -0.59 9.37 7.21
N ARG A 45 -1.69 10.13 7.32
CA ARG A 45 -1.71 11.44 7.96
C ARG A 45 -1.57 11.38 9.48
N GLY A 46 -1.82 10.21 10.08
CA GLY A 46 -1.83 10.01 11.53
C GLY A 46 -3.21 10.11 12.20
N ASN A 47 -4.29 10.22 11.42
CA ASN A 47 -5.67 10.27 11.93
C ASN A 47 -6.18 8.84 12.21
N ALA A 48 -5.67 8.21 13.27
CA ALA A 48 -5.87 6.78 13.53
C ALA A 48 -7.35 6.37 13.69
N ASP A 49 -8.14 7.12 14.45
CA ASP A 49 -9.54 6.78 14.73
C ASP A 49 -10.42 6.90 13.49
N GLU A 50 -10.25 7.98 12.72
CA GLU A 50 -10.94 8.16 11.44
C GLU A 50 -10.53 7.07 10.43
N ALA A 51 -9.25 6.71 10.39
CA ALA A 51 -8.75 5.64 9.53
C ALA A 51 -9.39 4.28 9.89
N ARG A 52 -9.42 3.89 11.17
CA ARG A 52 -10.06 2.64 11.61
C ARG A 52 -11.56 2.62 11.29
N THR A 53 -12.24 3.75 11.46
CA THR A 53 -13.65 3.92 11.08
C THR A 53 -13.84 3.73 9.57
N ALA A 54 -12.99 4.35 8.76
CA ALA A 54 -13.04 4.23 7.31
C ALA A 54 -12.69 2.81 6.82
N ILE A 55 -11.77 2.10 7.48
CA ILE A 55 -11.49 0.68 7.19
C ILE A 55 -12.77 -0.16 7.34
N ALA A 56 -13.44 -0.05 8.50
CA ALA A 56 -14.65 -0.82 8.77
C ALA A 56 -15.77 -0.49 7.76
N GLN A 57 -15.93 0.79 7.40
CA GLN A 57 -16.90 1.21 6.39
C GLN A 57 -16.56 0.70 4.98
N ALA A 58 -15.29 0.66 4.62
CA ALA A 58 -14.85 0.13 3.33
C ALA A 58 -15.20 -1.36 3.20
N GLN A 59 -15.00 -2.13 4.27
CA GLN A 59 -15.36 -3.55 4.33
C GLN A 59 -16.89 -3.74 4.24
N ASP A 60 -17.70 -3.02 5.03
CA ASP A 60 -19.17 -3.12 4.94
C ASP A 60 -19.71 -2.79 3.54
N LEU A 61 -19.19 -1.71 2.92
CA LEU A 61 -19.59 -1.34 1.57
C LEU A 61 -19.17 -2.39 0.55
N PHE A 62 -17.99 -2.97 0.71
CA PHE A 62 -17.48 -4.01 -0.17
C PHE A 62 -18.34 -5.28 -0.10
N ASP A 63 -18.64 -5.76 1.10
CA ASP A 63 -19.43 -6.98 1.35
C ASP A 63 -20.85 -6.89 0.74
N ARG A 64 -21.36 -5.67 0.60
CA ARG A 64 -22.71 -5.38 0.10
C ARG A 64 -22.74 -4.99 -1.38
N CYS A 65 -21.59 -4.86 -2.04
CA CYS A 65 -21.51 -4.41 -3.42
C CYS A 65 -21.14 -5.53 -4.39
N ARG A 66 -21.48 -5.34 -5.67
CA ARG A 66 -20.92 -6.16 -6.75
C ARG A 66 -19.55 -5.60 -7.12
N HIS A 67 -18.48 -6.31 -6.75
CA HIS A 67 -17.10 -5.85 -6.89
C HIS A 67 -16.50 -6.00 -8.30
N GLY A 68 -17.14 -6.76 -9.20
CA GLY A 68 -16.68 -7.02 -10.55
C GLY A 68 -15.73 -8.23 -10.67
N PRO A 69 -15.27 -8.59 -11.88
CA PRO A 69 -14.37 -9.72 -12.11
C PRO A 69 -13.02 -9.54 -11.41
N ALA A 70 -12.39 -10.65 -11.00
CA ALA A 70 -11.09 -10.62 -10.32
C ALA A 70 -9.96 -10.08 -11.20
N ASP A 71 -10.01 -10.33 -12.51
CA ASP A 71 -8.94 -9.99 -13.46
C ASP A 71 -9.18 -8.64 -14.17
N ASP A 72 -10.26 -7.94 -13.85
CA ASP A 72 -10.56 -6.63 -14.43
C ASP A 72 -9.76 -5.52 -13.71
N ALA A 73 -8.95 -4.80 -14.47
CA ALA A 73 -8.11 -3.70 -13.99
C ALA A 73 -8.93 -2.50 -13.48
N TRP A 74 -10.15 -2.31 -13.98
CA TRP A 74 -11.06 -1.22 -13.62
C TRP A 74 -12.02 -1.59 -12.49
N ALA A 75 -12.18 -2.89 -12.24
CA ALA A 75 -12.93 -3.38 -11.10
C ALA A 75 -12.20 -3.10 -9.78
N PHE A 76 -12.94 -3.32 -8.68
CA PHE A 76 -12.39 -3.30 -7.34
C PHE A 76 -12.62 -4.66 -6.68
N PRO A 77 -11.92 -5.72 -7.16
CA PRO A 77 -12.03 -7.06 -6.57
C PRO A 77 -11.37 -7.12 -5.19
N GLU A 78 -11.61 -8.22 -4.48
CA GLU A 78 -11.17 -8.45 -3.09
C GLU A 78 -9.66 -8.26 -2.90
N ARG A 79 -8.84 -8.76 -3.84
CA ARG A 79 -7.38 -8.53 -3.83
C ARG A 79 -6.99 -7.05 -3.75
N ARG A 80 -7.75 -6.16 -4.42
CA ARG A 80 -7.51 -4.72 -4.36
C ARG A 80 -7.98 -4.13 -3.04
N LEU A 81 -9.10 -4.59 -2.48
CA LEU A 81 -9.49 -4.17 -1.13
C LEU A 81 -8.36 -4.46 -0.14
N TYR A 82 -7.84 -5.69 -0.12
CA TYR A 82 -6.76 -6.06 0.78
C TYR A 82 -5.47 -5.29 0.53
N LEU A 83 -5.13 -4.94 -0.72
CA LEU A 83 -4.02 -4.03 -1.02
C LEU A 83 -4.16 -2.66 -0.35
N TYR A 84 -5.35 -2.06 -0.38
CA TYR A 84 -5.61 -0.78 0.29
C TYR A 84 -5.56 -0.92 1.81
N LEU A 85 -6.19 -1.97 2.36
CA LEU A 85 -6.21 -2.21 3.80
C LEU A 85 -4.82 -2.53 4.35
N SER A 86 -3.99 -3.26 3.60
CA SER A 86 -2.60 -3.54 3.95
C SER A 86 -1.86 -2.24 4.26
N GLY A 87 -1.83 -1.31 3.30
CA GLY A 87 -1.16 -0.04 3.52
C GLY A 87 -1.78 0.82 4.63
N ALA A 88 -3.11 0.76 4.82
CA ALA A 88 -3.75 1.47 5.94
C ALA A 88 -3.30 0.91 7.30
N TYR A 89 -3.30 -0.41 7.48
CA TYR A 89 -2.82 -1.05 8.70
C TYR A 89 -1.33 -0.84 8.93
N THR A 90 -0.50 -0.88 7.89
CA THR A 90 0.93 -0.55 7.97
C THR A 90 1.14 0.86 8.52
N TYR A 91 0.41 1.86 8.02
CA TYR A 91 0.52 3.24 8.54
C TYR A 91 -0.01 3.39 9.96
N LEU A 92 -0.99 2.58 10.37
CA LEU A 92 -1.47 2.52 11.75
C LEU A 92 -0.50 1.81 12.70
N GLY A 93 0.59 1.21 12.20
CA GLY A 93 1.50 0.36 12.97
C GLY A 93 0.86 -0.95 13.43
N ASP A 94 -0.26 -1.35 12.85
CA ASP A 94 -0.99 -2.58 13.17
C ASP A 94 -0.44 -3.73 12.31
N THR A 95 0.83 -4.08 12.53
CA THR A 95 1.59 -5.01 11.68
C THR A 95 0.97 -6.40 11.62
N THR A 96 0.28 -6.82 12.68
CA THR A 96 -0.44 -8.11 12.73
C THR A 96 -1.59 -8.12 11.72
N ARG A 97 -2.44 -7.09 11.70
CA ARG A 97 -3.53 -7.00 10.72
C ARG A 97 -3.02 -6.72 9.32
N ALA A 98 -1.96 -5.92 9.18
CA ALA A 98 -1.32 -5.65 7.89
C ALA A 98 -0.87 -6.96 7.22
N ARG A 99 -0.13 -7.81 7.94
CA ARG A 99 0.29 -9.14 7.46
C ARG A 99 -0.86 -10.05 7.09
N ALA A 100 -1.89 -10.11 7.93
CA ALA A 100 -3.05 -10.95 7.67
C ALA A 100 -3.69 -10.60 6.32
N VAL A 101 -3.96 -9.31 6.06
CA VAL A 101 -4.57 -8.91 4.78
C VAL A 101 -3.59 -9.02 3.60
N GLN A 102 -2.29 -8.85 3.81
CA GLN A 102 -1.28 -9.07 2.76
C GLN A 102 -1.28 -10.53 2.29
N GLN A 103 -1.29 -11.48 3.23
CA GLN A 103 -1.34 -12.90 2.91
C GLN A 103 -2.63 -13.26 2.16
N GLN A 104 -3.78 -12.75 2.61
CA GLN A 104 -5.05 -12.96 1.88
C GLN A 104 -5.00 -12.35 0.47
N ALA A 105 -4.43 -11.15 0.31
CA ALA A 105 -4.29 -10.52 -0.99
C ALA A 105 -3.43 -11.37 -1.95
N LEU A 106 -2.25 -11.82 -1.49
CA LEU A 106 -1.30 -12.58 -2.32
C LEU A 106 -1.88 -13.91 -2.82
N LEU A 107 -2.76 -14.56 -2.06
CA LEU A 107 -3.46 -15.77 -2.50
C LEU A 107 -4.43 -15.53 -3.67
N LEU A 108 -4.82 -14.28 -3.90
CA LEU A 108 -5.81 -13.88 -4.91
C LEU A 108 -5.17 -13.26 -6.17
N TYR A 109 -3.85 -13.08 -6.21
CA TYR A 109 -3.16 -12.55 -7.39
C TYR A 109 -2.76 -13.69 -8.33
N PRO A 110 -3.12 -13.64 -9.64
CA PRO A 110 -2.60 -14.57 -10.63
C PRO A 110 -1.10 -14.33 -10.94
N ASP A 111 -0.49 -15.26 -11.66
CA ASP A 111 0.95 -15.26 -11.96
C ASP A 111 1.42 -14.04 -12.76
N ASP A 112 0.59 -13.54 -13.70
CA ASP A 112 0.91 -12.37 -14.53
C ASP A 112 0.18 -11.13 -14.02
N THR A 113 0.69 -10.59 -12.92
CA THR A 113 0.10 -9.44 -12.23
C THR A 113 1.05 -8.26 -12.24
N GLY A 114 0.47 -7.06 -12.31
CA GLY A 114 1.22 -5.81 -12.30
C GLY A 114 1.98 -5.59 -10.99
N ILE A 115 2.20 -4.34 -10.61
CA ILE A 115 3.07 -4.02 -9.46
C ILE A 115 2.48 -4.36 -8.07
N ASP A 116 1.23 -4.79 -7.98
CA ASP A 116 0.51 -4.94 -6.72
C ASP A 116 1.15 -5.97 -5.75
N PRO A 117 1.57 -7.19 -6.17
CA PRO A 117 2.28 -8.11 -5.27
C PRO A 117 3.59 -7.52 -4.74
N ALA A 118 4.29 -6.73 -5.55
CA ALA A 118 5.49 -6.03 -5.10
C ALA A 118 5.15 -4.96 -4.05
N LEU A 119 4.05 -4.22 -4.23
CA LEU A 119 3.57 -3.27 -3.22
C LEU A 119 3.23 -3.97 -1.89
N LEU A 120 2.55 -5.11 -1.92
CA LEU A 120 2.24 -5.89 -0.72
C LEU A 120 3.50 -6.34 0.02
N ASN A 121 4.51 -6.82 -0.70
CA ASN A 121 5.78 -7.22 -0.10
C ASN A 121 6.57 -6.02 0.46
N LEU A 122 6.45 -4.84 -0.14
CA LEU A 122 7.01 -3.60 0.41
C LEU A 122 6.27 -3.14 1.68
N GLU A 123 4.95 -3.34 1.78
CA GLU A 123 4.22 -3.12 3.03
C GLU A 123 4.72 -4.05 4.15
N GLU A 124 5.05 -5.32 3.84
CA GLU A 124 5.66 -6.23 4.82
C GLU A 124 7.07 -5.79 5.23
N ALA A 125 7.89 -5.34 4.28
CA ALA A 125 9.22 -4.79 4.58
C ALA A 125 9.12 -3.59 5.54
N ILE A 126 8.10 -2.75 5.37
CA ILE A 126 7.81 -1.65 6.27
C ILE A 126 7.39 -2.14 7.66
N CYS A 127 6.53 -3.17 7.75
CA CYS A 127 6.16 -3.79 9.02
C CYS A 127 7.40 -4.32 9.78
N LEU A 128 8.31 -5.01 9.07
CA LEU A 128 9.58 -5.47 9.64
C LEU A 128 10.45 -4.31 10.15
N ALA A 129 10.50 -3.19 9.41
CA ALA A 129 11.25 -2.00 9.85
C ALA A 129 10.63 -1.38 11.12
N GLN A 130 9.31 -1.31 11.22
CA GLN A 130 8.58 -0.84 12.42
C GLN A 130 8.86 -1.74 13.64
N GLU A 131 9.03 -3.04 13.41
CA GLU A 131 9.37 -4.05 14.43
C GLU A 131 10.88 -4.12 14.75
N ARG A 132 11.69 -3.22 14.16
CA ARG A 132 13.15 -3.12 14.34
C ARG A 132 13.96 -4.27 13.75
N SER A 133 13.37 -5.05 12.83
CA SER A 133 14.05 -6.08 12.03
C SER A 133 14.71 -5.46 10.80
N LEU A 134 15.71 -4.59 11.01
CA LEU A 134 16.32 -3.75 9.97
C LEU A 134 16.88 -4.54 8.78
N SER A 135 17.71 -5.56 9.05
CA SER A 135 18.37 -6.31 7.98
C SER A 135 17.36 -7.04 7.10
N GLU A 136 16.36 -7.67 7.72
CA GLU A 136 15.30 -8.39 7.02
C GLU A 136 14.43 -7.44 6.20
N ALA A 137 14.07 -6.28 6.78
CA ALA A 137 13.31 -5.25 6.08
C ALA A 137 14.03 -4.76 4.81
N CYS A 138 15.31 -4.39 4.93
CA CYS A 138 16.09 -3.90 3.78
C CYS A 138 16.31 -4.97 2.72
N GLN A 139 16.59 -6.21 3.12
CA GLN A 139 16.78 -7.33 2.19
C GLN A 139 15.49 -7.67 1.46
N LEU A 140 14.35 -7.72 2.16
CA LEU A 140 13.05 -7.96 1.55
C LEU A 140 12.73 -6.86 0.54
N ALA A 141 12.87 -5.59 0.93
CA ALA A 141 12.60 -4.46 0.05
C ALA A 141 13.47 -4.47 -1.21
N GLY A 142 14.78 -4.70 -1.06
CA GLY A 142 15.72 -4.76 -2.19
C GLY A 142 15.41 -5.91 -3.14
N ARG A 143 15.17 -7.12 -2.60
CA ARG A 143 14.79 -8.29 -3.39
C ARG A 143 13.48 -8.06 -4.15
N THR A 144 12.46 -7.56 -3.46
CA THR A 144 11.15 -7.27 -4.06
C THR A 144 11.27 -6.25 -5.18
N TYR A 145 12.02 -5.16 -4.99
CA TYR A 145 12.22 -4.14 -6.01
C TYR A 145 12.94 -4.70 -7.25
N LEU A 146 13.98 -5.52 -7.06
CA LEU A 146 14.76 -6.11 -8.15
C LEU A 146 14.00 -7.20 -8.91
N GLN A 147 13.10 -7.95 -8.27
CA GLN A 147 12.26 -8.96 -8.91
C GLN A 147 11.25 -8.36 -9.89
N VAL A 148 10.86 -7.11 -9.72
CA VAL A 148 10.01 -6.41 -10.69
C VAL A 148 10.85 -6.11 -11.94
N PRO A 149 10.38 -6.48 -13.15
CA PRO A 149 11.05 -6.12 -14.40
C PRO A 149 11.33 -4.63 -14.47
N GLU A 150 12.50 -4.23 -14.99
CA GLU A 150 12.96 -2.84 -14.98
C GLU A 150 11.90 -1.87 -15.55
N ALA A 151 11.25 -2.24 -16.65
CA ALA A 151 10.19 -1.46 -17.29
C ALA A 151 8.95 -1.23 -16.40
N HIS A 152 8.76 -2.05 -15.36
CA HIS A 152 7.62 -1.98 -14.44
C HIS A 152 8.01 -1.41 -13.05
N ARG A 153 9.27 -1.02 -12.83
CA ARG A 153 9.73 -0.38 -11.59
C ARG A 153 9.26 1.07 -11.50
N THR A 154 7.95 1.24 -11.36
CA THR A 154 7.30 2.55 -11.26
C THR A 154 7.82 3.35 -10.07
N SER A 155 7.68 4.68 -10.13
CA SER A 155 8.03 5.58 -9.03
C SER A 155 7.34 5.21 -7.71
N ILE A 156 6.14 4.62 -7.76
CA ILE A 156 5.41 4.15 -6.57
C ILE A 156 6.24 3.09 -5.81
N LEU A 157 6.82 2.13 -6.51
CA LEU A 157 7.66 1.10 -5.89
C LEU A 157 8.91 1.71 -5.26
N GLY A 158 9.55 2.65 -5.96
CA GLY A 158 10.70 3.39 -5.45
C GLY A 158 10.37 4.15 -4.16
N PHE A 159 9.26 4.89 -4.12
CA PHE A 159 8.82 5.61 -2.91
C PHE A 159 8.52 4.66 -1.75
N ARG A 160 7.83 3.53 -1.99
CA ARG A 160 7.52 2.58 -0.91
C ARG A 160 8.76 1.86 -0.39
N ALA A 161 9.72 1.52 -1.25
CA ALA A 161 10.99 0.97 -0.81
C ALA A 161 11.82 2.00 -0.03
N GLN A 162 11.75 3.28 -0.40
CA GLN A 162 12.40 4.36 0.33
C GLN A 162 11.78 4.58 1.73
N ASP A 163 10.46 4.36 1.89
CA ASP A 163 9.80 4.46 3.19
C ASP A 163 10.36 3.46 4.22
N VAL A 164 10.88 2.31 3.77
CA VAL A 164 11.60 1.34 4.63
C VAL A 164 12.81 2.01 5.27
N ILE A 165 13.61 2.76 4.50
CA ILE A 165 14.76 3.53 5.02
C ILE A 165 14.29 4.68 5.91
N GLY A 166 13.19 5.33 5.53
CA GLY A 166 12.64 6.49 6.22
C GLY A 166 12.25 6.22 7.67
N ILE A 167 11.75 5.02 7.96
CA ILE A 167 11.30 4.58 9.30
C ILE A 167 12.48 4.30 10.24
N LEU A 168 13.66 3.96 9.70
CA LEU A 168 14.80 3.57 10.51
C LEU A 168 15.42 4.77 11.26
N PRO A 169 15.79 4.58 12.54
CA PRO A 169 16.53 5.59 13.30
C PRO A 169 17.81 6.02 12.56
N THR A 170 18.18 7.29 12.70
CA THR A 170 19.38 7.85 12.04
C THR A 170 20.67 7.12 12.41
N THR A 171 20.74 6.57 13.62
CA THR A 171 21.90 5.82 14.14
C THR A 171 22.22 4.55 13.36
N VAL A 172 21.22 3.93 12.72
CA VAL A 172 21.37 2.68 11.97
C VAL A 172 21.36 2.87 10.46
N ARG A 173 21.26 4.11 9.96
CA ARG A 173 21.29 4.40 8.52
C ARG A 173 22.65 4.13 7.86
N SER A 174 23.71 4.04 8.66
CA SER A 174 25.03 3.58 8.22
C SER A 174 25.18 2.06 8.24
N ALA A 175 24.13 1.29 8.55
CA ALA A 175 24.18 -0.15 8.43
C ALA A 175 24.33 -0.56 6.96
N ARG A 176 25.06 -1.65 6.72
CA ARG A 176 25.32 -2.18 5.37
C ARG A 176 24.03 -2.40 4.57
N ALA A 177 23.03 -3.02 5.18
CA ALA A 177 21.76 -3.32 4.52
C ALA A 177 21.00 -2.06 4.06
N VAL A 178 21.10 -0.95 4.80
CA VAL A 178 20.48 0.33 4.42
C VAL A 178 21.20 0.95 3.23
N ARG A 179 22.54 0.90 3.21
CA ARG A 179 23.32 1.36 2.05
C ARG A 179 23.01 0.54 0.79
N GLU A 180 22.99 -0.78 0.91
CA GLU A 180 22.68 -1.68 -0.21
C GLU A 180 21.29 -1.38 -0.79
N LEU A 181 20.27 -1.18 0.06
CA LEU A 181 18.95 -0.76 -0.41
C LEU A 181 19.00 0.61 -1.08
N GLY A 182 19.71 1.58 -0.52
CA GLY A 182 19.88 2.90 -1.13
C GLY A 182 20.55 2.85 -2.51
N GLU A 183 21.57 2.00 -2.68
CA GLU A 183 22.25 1.77 -3.96
C GLU A 183 21.30 1.14 -4.99
N ILE A 184 20.50 0.14 -4.59
CA ILE A 184 19.48 -0.47 -5.45
C ILE A 184 18.47 0.57 -5.94
N LEU A 185 18.02 1.47 -5.07
CA LEU A 185 17.03 2.50 -5.41
C LEU A 185 17.62 3.67 -6.23
N ALA A 186 18.94 3.84 -6.22
CA ALA A 186 19.65 4.82 -7.03
C ALA A 186 19.90 4.35 -8.48
N LEU A 187 19.67 3.06 -8.78
CA LEU A 187 19.72 2.57 -10.15
C LEU A 187 18.66 3.29 -10.99
N PRO A 188 18.97 3.68 -12.24
CA PRO A 188 18.00 4.35 -13.10
C PRO A 188 16.74 3.49 -13.21
N SER A 189 15.58 4.11 -12.99
CA SER A 189 14.29 3.51 -13.35
C SER A 189 14.28 3.42 -14.87
N GLY A 190 14.01 2.23 -15.43
CA GLY A 190 14.10 2.00 -16.87
C GLY A 190 13.41 3.11 -17.65
N SER A 191 14.17 3.81 -18.48
CA SER A 191 13.65 4.82 -19.39
C SER A 191 12.66 4.15 -20.33
N MET A 192 11.40 4.61 -20.34
CA MET A 192 10.53 4.42 -21.49
C MET A 192 10.94 5.37 -22.61
#